data_AF-A0A358CR48-F1
#
_entry.id   AF-A0A358CR48-F1
#
_cell.length_a   1.000
_cell.length_b   1.000
_cell.length_c   1.000
_cell.angle_alpha   90.00
_cell.angle_beta   90.00
_cell.angle_gamma   90.00
#
_symmetry.space_group_name_H-M   'P 1'
#
loop_
_entity.id
_entity.type
_entity.pdbx_description
1 polymer ?
#
loop_
_entity_poly.entity_id
_entity_poly.type
_entity_poly.pdbx_seq_one_letter_code
_entity_poly.pdbx_strand_id
1 'polypeptide(L)'
;IILHPMTGLVEEQHLFTSAGKRLASVRASRHRVDPGSGAALPRLIDVSWPGSGVEFTLEVTSLVTNVPSTDPGQLWQMPAYDGYEPIDLADPTVVIAPAVASPGQ
;
A
#
# COMPACT_ATOMS: atom_id res chain seq x y z
N ILE A 1 14.18 3.49 -9.89
CA ILE A 1 13.90 4.47 -8.81
C ILE A 1 14.76 5.69 -9.09
N ILE A 2 14.22 6.88 -8.88
CA ILE A 2 14.94 8.16 -8.97
C ILE A 2 15.04 8.74 -7.57
N LEU A 3 16.24 9.14 -7.18
CA LEU A 3 16.55 9.67 -5.86
C LEU A 3 17.02 11.11 -5.97
N HIS A 4 16.67 11.94 -4.99
CA HIS A 4 17.23 13.27 -4.87
C HIS A 4 18.74 13.16 -4.57
N PRO A 5 19.62 13.82 -5.33
CA PRO A 5 21.06 13.54 -5.32
C PRO A 5 21.75 13.92 -4.00
N MET A 6 21.22 14.90 -3.25
CA MET A 6 21.85 15.37 -2.01
C MET A 6 21.29 14.71 -0.76
N THR A 7 20.03 14.28 -0.79
CA THR A 7 19.31 13.81 0.40
C THR A 7 19.01 12.32 0.35
N GLY A 8 19.17 11.68 -0.82
CA GLY A 8 18.85 10.27 -1.02
C GLY A 8 17.36 9.93 -0.96
N LEU A 9 16.47 10.93 -0.87
CA LEU A 9 15.03 10.72 -0.81
C LEU A 9 14.50 10.19 -2.13
N VAL A 10 13.54 9.27 -2.07
CA VAL A 10 12.87 8.75 -3.27
C VAL A 10 11.97 9.84 -3.84
N GLU A 11 12.26 10.30 -5.05
CA GLU A 11 11.42 11.28 -5.76
C GLU A 11 10.47 10.59 -6.73
N GLU A 12 10.93 9.53 -7.40
CA GLU A 12 10.09 8.77 -8.32
C GLU A 12 10.37 7.27 -8.27
N GLN A 13 9.30 6.50 -8.46
CA GLN A 13 9.37 5.07 -8.65
C GLN A 13 8.56 4.68 -9.87
N HIS A 14 9.18 3.92 -10.76
CA HIS A 14 8.57 3.47 -12.01
C HIS A 14 8.60 1.95 -12.03
N LEU A 15 7.46 1.35 -12.36
CA LEU A 15 7.33 -0.09 -12.58
C LEU A 15 7.29 -0.35 -14.08
N PHE A 16 7.96 -1.41 -14.52
CA PHE A 16 8.05 -1.78 -15.93
C PHE A 16 7.68 -3.26 -16.09
N THR A 17 7.14 -3.60 -17.26
CA THR A 17 7.03 -5.00 -17.68
C THR A 17 8.42 -5.59 -17.94
N SER A 18 8.49 -6.91 -18.09
CA SER A 18 9.70 -7.60 -18.58
C SER A 18 10.16 -7.11 -19.96
N ALA A 19 9.25 -6.58 -20.78
CA ALA A 19 9.55 -5.98 -22.08
C ALA A 19 9.99 -4.49 -21.99
N GLY A 20 10.16 -3.94 -20.78
CA GLY A 20 10.60 -2.55 -20.58
C GLY A 20 9.51 -1.49 -20.78
N LYS A 21 8.24 -1.89 -20.96
CA LYS A 21 7.12 -0.94 -21.04
C LYS A 21 6.75 -0.47 -19.63
N ARG A 22 6.59 0.84 -19.42
CA ARG A 22 6.15 1.39 -18.13
C ARG A 22 4.71 0.94 -17.82
N LEU A 23 4.53 0.32 -16.65
CA LEU A 23 3.24 -0.10 -16.10
C LEU A 23 2.62 1.00 -15.25
N ALA A 24 3.40 1.56 -14.35
CA ALA A 24 2.97 2.62 -13.44
C ALA A 24 4.16 3.53 -13.09
N SER A 25 3.85 4.75 -12.71
CA SER A 25 4.80 5.72 -12.17
C SER A 25 4.22 6.39 -10.94
N VAL A 26 5.08 6.60 -9.96
CA VAL A 26 4.76 7.27 -8.70
C VAL A 26 5.74 8.41 -8.51
N ARG A 27 5.25 9.58 -8.13
CA ARG A 27 6.08 10.71 -7.70
C ARG A 27 5.81 11.03 -6.24
N ALA A 28 6.85 10.99 -5.43
CA ALA A 28 6.81 11.30 -4.01
C ALA A 28 7.39 12.70 -3.76
N SER A 29 6.68 13.53 -3.02
CA SER A 29 7.11 14.90 -2.74
C SER A 29 6.66 15.37 -1.34
N ARG A 30 7.05 16.62 -1.02
CA ARG A 30 6.76 17.27 0.28
C ARG A 30 7.25 16.45 1.47
N HIS A 31 8.42 15.83 1.34
CA HIS A 31 9.01 15.03 2.41
C HIS A 31 9.11 15.81 3.73
N ARG A 32 8.83 15.11 4.83
CA ARG A 32 8.96 15.62 6.20
C ARG A 32 9.71 14.59 7.01
N VAL A 33 10.66 15.07 7.81
CA VAL A 33 11.37 14.25 8.78
C VAL A 33 10.47 14.07 9.99
N ASP A 34 10.19 12.82 10.32
CA ASP A 34 9.56 12.45 11.58
C ASP A 34 10.57 12.67 12.72
N PRO A 35 10.30 13.55 13.71
CA PRO A 35 11.26 13.88 14.74
C PRO A 35 11.62 12.70 15.67
N GLY A 36 10.69 11.76 15.86
CA GLY A 36 10.89 10.63 16.78
C GLY A 36 11.80 9.55 16.21
N SER A 37 11.66 9.26 14.91
CA SER A 37 12.42 8.20 14.23
C SER A 37 13.56 8.69 13.35
N GLY A 38 13.56 9.98 12.96
CA GLY A 38 14.46 10.54 11.96
C GLY A 38 14.13 10.15 10.51
N ALA A 39 13.06 9.38 10.27
CA ALA A 39 12.67 8.96 8.93
C ALA A 39 12.09 10.13 8.12
N ALA A 40 12.55 10.30 6.88
CA ALA A 40 11.98 11.26 5.95
C ALA A 40 10.89 10.61 5.10
N LEU A 41 9.64 11.01 5.30
CA LEU A 41 8.46 10.39 4.69
C LEU A 41 7.75 11.38 3.74
N PRO A 42 7.29 10.94 2.56
CA PRO A 42 6.55 11.80 1.64
C PRO A 42 5.18 12.17 2.21
N ARG A 43 4.68 13.35 1.82
CA ARG A 43 3.35 13.85 2.23
C ARG A 43 2.39 13.99 1.08
N LEU A 44 2.91 13.98 -0.14
CA LEU A 44 2.15 14.01 -1.38
C LEU A 44 2.70 12.92 -2.30
N ILE A 45 1.83 12.07 -2.81
CA ILE A 45 2.17 10.96 -3.68
C ILE A 45 1.23 10.99 -4.87
N ASP A 46 1.77 11.25 -6.06
CA ASP A 46 1.01 11.19 -7.32
C ASP A 46 1.23 9.84 -7.96
N VAL A 47 0.16 9.15 -8.35
CA VAL A 47 0.18 7.82 -8.94
C VAL A 47 -0.47 7.86 -10.32
N SER A 48 0.28 7.37 -11.30
CA SER A 48 -0.20 7.15 -12.67
C SER A 48 -0.07 5.67 -13.01
N TRP A 49 -1.19 5.06 -13.40
CA TRP A 49 -1.27 3.71 -13.92
C TRP A 49 -2.09 3.68 -15.22
N PRO A 50 -1.43 3.94 -16.36
CA PRO A 50 -2.13 4.13 -17.64
C PRO A 50 -2.91 2.90 -18.12
N GLY A 51 -2.40 1.68 -17.84
CA GLY A 51 -3.03 0.44 -18.28
C GLY A 51 -4.40 0.17 -17.67
N SER A 52 -4.67 0.70 -16.48
CA SER A 52 -5.97 0.63 -15.81
C SER A 52 -6.77 1.93 -15.90
N GLY A 53 -6.16 3.01 -16.42
CA GLY A 53 -6.73 4.35 -16.43
C GLY A 53 -6.77 5.03 -15.06
N VAL A 54 -6.05 4.49 -14.07
CA VAL A 54 -6.03 5.01 -12.70
C VAL A 54 -5.01 6.14 -12.59
N GLU A 55 -5.49 7.31 -12.21
CA GLU A 55 -4.70 8.51 -11.92
C GLU A 55 -5.24 9.12 -10.62
N PHE A 56 -4.39 9.23 -9.60
CA PHE A 56 -4.82 9.80 -8.32
C PHE A 56 -3.64 10.34 -7.51
N THR A 57 -4.00 11.15 -6.51
CA THR A 57 -3.06 11.75 -5.57
C THR A 57 -3.42 11.29 -4.16
N LEU A 58 -2.42 10.85 -3.39
CA LEU A 58 -2.54 10.65 -1.96
C LEU A 58 -1.92 11.83 -1.21
N GLU A 59 -2.75 12.53 -0.44
CA GLU A 59 -2.28 13.47 0.57
C GLU A 59 -2.23 12.79 1.92
N VAL A 60 -1.03 12.59 2.44
CA VAL A 60 -0.84 11.98 3.75
C VAL A 60 -0.90 13.09 4.80
N THR A 61 -1.87 13.03 5.72
CA THR A 61 -2.12 14.06 6.73
C THR A 61 -1.63 13.68 8.12
N SER A 62 -1.68 12.41 8.48
CA SER A 62 -1.16 11.89 9.75
C SER A 62 -0.29 10.66 9.48
N LEU A 63 0.83 10.58 10.20
CA LEU A 63 1.78 9.47 10.17
C LEU A 63 2.14 9.15 11.60
N VAL A 64 2.10 7.86 11.94
CA VAL A 64 2.57 7.34 13.22
C VAL A 64 3.74 6.42 12.91
N THR A 65 4.94 6.78 13.37
CA THR A 65 6.17 6.07 13.04
C THR A 65 6.72 5.41 14.29
N ASN A 66 6.94 4.09 14.22
CA ASN A 66 7.58 3.30 15.29
C ASN A 66 6.99 3.48 16.70
N VAL A 67 5.68 3.78 16.80
CA VAL A 67 5.00 3.79 18.10
C VAL A 67 4.79 2.35 18.55
N PRO A 68 5.29 1.95 19.73
CA PRO A 68 5.04 0.61 20.25
C PRO A 68 3.54 0.39 20.43
N SER A 69 3.00 -0.66 19.79
CA SER A 69 1.67 -1.14 20.17
C SER A 69 1.78 -1.80 21.54
N THR A 70 0.86 -1.50 22.45
CA THR A 70 0.75 -2.19 23.74
C THR A 70 0.38 -3.67 23.56
N ASP A 71 -0.12 -4.04 22.38
CA ASP A 71 -0.40 -5.41 21.96
C ASP A 71 0.12 -5.62 20.51
N PRO A 72 1.33 -6.17 20.32
CA PRO A 72 1.86 -6.46 18.99
C PRO A 72 0.97 -7.39 18.16
N GLY A 73 0.14 -8.20 18.82
CA GLY A 73 -0.84 -9.06 18.18
C GLY A 73 -1.86 -8.27 17.39
N GLN A 74 -2.35 -7.15 17.93
CA GLN A 74 -3.39 -6.33 17.28
C GLN A 74 -2.99 -5.76 15.92
N LEU A 75 -1.70 -5.53 15.67
CA LEU A 75 -1.24 -4.98 14.39
C LEU A 75 -1.19 -6.04 13.26
N TRP A 76 -0.97 -7.31 13.62
CA TRP A 76 -0.68 -8.37 12.66
C TRP A 76 -1.55 -9.62 12.83
N GLN A 77 -2.62 -9.54 13.63
CA GLN A 77 -3.66 -10.56 13.65
C GLN A 77 -4.50 -10.45 12.38
N MET A 78 -4.88 -11.62 11.85
CA MET A 78 -5.92 -11.68 10.84
C MET A 78 -7.22 -11.09 11.43
N PRO A 79 -7.83 -10.08 10.80
CA PRO A 79 -9.07 -9.52 11.29
C PRO A 79 -10.16 -10.60 11.21
N ALA A 80 -10.91 -10.77 12.30
CA ALA A 80 -12.10 -11.59 12.33
C ALA A 80 -13.32 -10.67 12.20
N TYR A 81 -14.18 -10.97 11.23
CA TYR A 81 -15.44 -10.25 11.02
C TYR A 81 -16.60 -11.22 11.25
N ASP A 82 -17.68 -10.74 11.87
CA ASP A 82 -18.90 -11.53 12.01
C ASP A 82 -19.40 -11.98 10.63
N GLY A 83 -19.68 -13.28 10.49
CA GLY A 83 -20.11 -13.89 9.24
C GLY A 83 -19.00 -14.26 8.26
N TYR A 84 -17.72 -14.04 8.58
CA TYR A 84 -16.58 -14.44 7.76
C TYR A 84 -15.70 -15.45 8.48
N GLU A 85 -15.72 -16.69 8.00
CA GLU A 85 -14.82 -17.74 8.50
C GLU A 85 -13.49 -17.72 7.74
N PRO A 86 -12.34 -17.90 8.43
CA PRO A 86 -11.05 -18.05 7.78
C PRO A 86 -11.02 -19.27 6.86
N ILE A 87 -10.47 -19.10 5.65
CA ILE A 87 -10.30 -20.17 4.67
C ILE A 87 -8.81 -20.49 4.55
N ASP A 88 -8.43 -21.75 4.70
CA ASP A 88 -7.07 -22.22 4.38
C ASP A 88 -6.92 -22.35 2.86
N LEU A 89 -6.17 -21.44 2.25
CA LEU A 89 -5.91 -21.46 0.80
C LEU A 89 -4.98 -22.60 0.36
N ALA A 90 -4.30 -23.26 1.29
CA ALA A 90 -3.41 -24.38 1.01
C ALA A 90 -4.14 -25.73 1.06
N ASP A 91 -5.38 -25.78 1.54
CA ASP A 91 -6.18 -26.99 1.55
C ASP A 91 -6.63 -27.32 0.10
N PRO A 92 -6.16 -28.43 -0.49
CA PRO A 92 -6.50 -28.80 -1.86
C PRO A 92 -7.99 -29.17 -2.04
N THR A 93 -8.73 -29.31 -0.94
CA THR A 93 -10.17 -29.58 -0.94
C THR A 93 -11.02 -28.30 -0.96
N VAL A 94 -10.43 -27.13 -0.73
CA VAL A 94 -11.11 -25.84 -0.79
C VAL A 94 -11.39 -25.46 -2.24
N VAL A 95 -12.67 -25.34 -2.58
CA VAL A 95 -13.14 -24.82 -3.87
C VAL A 95 -13.62 -23.38 -3.67
N ILE A 96 -12.83 -22.41 -4.12
CA ILE A 96 -13.21 -20.99 -4.08
C ILE A 96 -14.15 -20.71 -5.26
N ALA A 97 -15.46 -20.77 -5.01
CA ALA A 97 -16.47 -20.30 -5.96
C ALA A 97 -16.78 -18.82 -5.69
N PRO A 98 -17.07 -18.00 -6.73
CA PRO A 98 -17.51 -16.63 -6.53
C PRO A 98 -18.78 -16.60 -5.69
N ALA A 99 -18.82 -15.70 -4.70
CA ALA A 99 -20.00 -15.49 -3.87
C ALA A 99 -21.17 -15.06 -4.77
N VAL A 100 -22.27 -15.82 -4.75
CA VAL A 100 -23.53 -15.37 -5.34
C VAL A 100 -24.02 -14.21 -4.49
N ALA A 101 -23.98 -12.99 -5.05
CA ALA A 101 -24.55 -11.82 -4.39
C ALA A 101 -26.01 -12.12 -4.06
N SER A 102 -26.35 -12.15 -2.76
CA SER A 102 -27.75 -12.18 -2.35
C SER A 102 -28.34 -10.80 -2.65
N PRO A 103 -29.39 -10.70 -3.49
CA PRO A 103 -30.03 -9.42 -3.73
C PRO A 103 -30.80 -9.00 -2.47
N GLY A 104 -30.24 -8.06 -1.72
CA GLY A 104 -30.95 -7.33 -0.65
C GLY A 104 -30.25 -7.33 0.70
N GLN A 105 -29.33 -6.38 0.89
CA GLN A 105 -29.12 -5.67 2.16
C GLN A 105 -28.79 -4.21 1.85
#